data_AF-A0A2H6EP64-F1
#
_entry.id   AF-A0A2H6EP64-F1
#
_cell.length_a   1.000
_cell.length_b   1.000
_cell.length_c   1.000
_cell.angle_alpha   90.00
_cell.angle_beta   90.00
_cell.angle_gamma   90.00
#
_symmetry.space_group_name_H-M   'P 1'
#
loop_
_entity.id
_entity.type
_entity.pdbx_description
1 polymer ?
#
loop_
_entity_poly.entity_id
_entity_poly.type
_entity_poly.pdbx_seq_one_letter_code
_entity_poly.pdbx_strand_id
1 'polypeptide(L)'
;MKNITYSDGLVEITNDNILLRKYYFPTFTSKRIEFSDIDFVEVVKPGLFTGKYRIWGTGDFSHWFPLDLARSKRDSIFIVHRKGKKMLIGFTVEDSNTVKSILKNKNLLKI
;
A
#
# COMPACT_ATOMS: atom_id res chain seq x y z
N MET A 1 6.37 10.96 20.06
CA MET A 1 5.83 9.62 19.75
C MET A 1 4.98 9.75 18.49
N LYS A 2 5.18 8.93 17.45
CA LYS A 2 4.31 8.98 16.27
C LYS A 2 2.97 8.35 16.63
N ASN A 3 1.87 9.09 16.54
CA ASN A 3 0.53 8.54 16.77
C ASN A 3 0.19 7.58 15.62
N ILE A 4 0.06 6.29 15.96
CA ILE A 4 -0.37 5.25 15.04
C ILE A 4 -1.89 5.34 14.90
N THR A 5 -2.36 5.56 13.68
CA THR A 5 -3.79 5.66 13.33
C THR A 5 -4.36 4.33 12.86
N TYR A 6 -3.50 3.45 12.33
CA TYR A 6 -3.85 2.10 11.91
C TYR A 6 -2.59 1.22 11.92
N SER A 7 -2.72 -0.05 12.28
CA SER A 7 -1.67 -1.04 12.09
C SER A 7 -2.27 -2.43 11.96
N ASP A 8 -1.74 -3.21 11.03
CA ASP A 8 -2.04 -4.61 10.85
C ASP A 8 -0.74 -5.40 10.54
N GLY A 9 -0.87 -6.66 10.12
CA GLY A 9 0.27 -7.51 9.76
C GLY A 9 1.04 -7.10 8.50
N LEU A 10 0.51 -6.16 7.71
CA LEU A 10 1.04 -5.73 6.40
C LEU A 10 1.52 -4.28 6.41
N VAL A 11 0.85 -3.40 7.16
CA VAL A 11 1.10 -1.96 7.17
C VAL A 11 0.99 -1.34 8.57
N GLU A 12 1.58 -0.16 8.70
CA GLU A 12 1.37 0.75 9.82
C GLU A 12 1.21 2.16 9.26
N ILE A 13 0.16 2.85 9.68
CA ILE A 13 -0.16 4.20 9.21
C ILE A 13 -0.11 5.14 10.41
N THR A 14 0.76 6.14 10.31
CA THR A 14 0.89 7.22 11.28
C THR A 14 0.24 8.49 10.75
N ASN A 15 0.38 9.60 11.48
CA ASN A 15 -0.08 10.89 10.99
C ASN A 15 0.60 11.35 9.69
N ASP A 16 1.85 10.94 9.46
CA ASP A 16 2.70 11.54 8.42
C ASP A 16 3.18 10.55 7.36
N ASN A 17 3.00 9.24 7.58
CA ASN A 17 3.52 8.21 6.67
C ASN A 17 2.77 6.88 6.77
N ILE A 18 2.99 6.07 5.74
CA ILE A 18 2.69 4.64 5.70
C ILE A 18 4.00 3.87 5.74
N LEU A 19 4.07 2.86 6.61
CA LEU A 19 5.10 1.84 6.63
C LEU A 19 4.52 0.55 6.07
N LEU A 20 5.13 0.05 5.00
CA LEU A 20 4.82 -1.24 4.39
C LEU A 20 5.77 -2.28 4.96
N ARG A 21 5.22 -3.26 5.69
CA ARG A 21 5.98 -4.37 6.28
C ARG A 21 6.40 -5.34 5.17
N LYS A 22 7.51 -6.07 5.39
CA LYS A 22 7.99 -7.14 4.49
C LYS A 22 8.11 -6.68 3.03
N TYR A 23 8.63 -5.47 2.83
CA TYR A 23 8.71 -4.84 1.51
C TYR A 23 9.86 -5.42 0.67
N TYR A 24 11.04 -5.54 1.27
CA TYR A 24 12.24 -6.07 0.62
C TYR A 24 12.40 -7.55 0.95
N PHE A 25 12.52 -8.41 -0.05
CA PHE A 25 12.88 -9.81 0.10
C PHE A 25 14.33 -10.00 -0.36
N PRO A 26 15.16 -10.80 0.33
CA PRO A 26 14.82 -11.75 1.41
C PRO A 26 14.89 -11.20 2.84
N THR A 27 15.28 -9.94 3.04
CA THR A 27 15.49 -9.38 4.40
C THR A 27 14.20 -9.11 5.19
N PHE A 28 13.05 -9.13 4.53
CA PHE A 28 11.74 -8.76 5.05
C PHE A 28 11.68 -7.37 5.71
N THR A 29 12.62 -6.49 5.35
CA THR A 29 12.66 -5.14 5.91
C THR A 29 11.50 -4.30 5.37
N SER A 30 11.05 -3.36 6.20
CA SER A 30 9.94 -2.48 5.89
C SER A 30 10.36 -1.31 5.00
N LYS A 31 9.40 -0.75 4.27
CA LYS A 31 9.57 0.52 3.54
C LYS A 31 8.64 1.57 4.11
N ARG A 32 9.18 2.71 4.51
CA ARG A 32 8.40 3.89 4.88
C ARG A 32 8.19 4.78 3.65
N ILE A 33 6.99 5.36 3.53
CA ILE A 33 6.60 6.32 2.51
C ILE A 33 5.94 7.49 3.26
N GLU A 34 6.57 8.66 3.22
CA GLU A 34 5.99 9.88 3.80
C GLU A 34 4.84 10.38 2.92
N PHE A 35 3.78 10.90 3.54
CA PHE A 35 2.62 11.43 2.83
C PHE A 35 2.97 12.62 1.95
N SER A 36 4.00 13.38 2.33
CA SER A 36 4.56 14.46 1.50
C SER A 36 5.06 13.99 0.14
N ASP A 37 5.43 12.70 0.01
CA ASP A 37 5.95 12.11 -1.22
C ASP A 37 4.87 11.44 -2.07
N ILE A 38 3.64 11.35 -1.56
CA ILE A 38 2.49 10.76 -2.24
C ILE A 38 1.73 11.86 -2.98
N ASP A 39 1.48 11.66 -4.26
CA ASP A 39 0.60 12.52 -5.05
C ASP A 39 -0.86 12.15 -4.80
N PHE A 40 -1.17 10.86 -4.94
CA PHE A 40 -2.47 10.30 -4.60
C PHE A 40 -2.35 8.77 -4.43
N VAL A 41 -3.39 8.19 -3.85
CA VAL A 41 -3.61 6.75 -3.74
C VAL A 41 -4.87 6.40 -4.49
N GLU A 42 -4.76 5.50 -5.46
CA GLU A 42 -5.88 4.89 -6.16
C GLU A 42 -6.29 3.61 -5.44
N VAL A 43 -7.59 3.34 -5.37
CA VAL A 43 -8.11 2.07 -4.84
C VAL A 43 -8.79 1.30 -5.95
N VAL A 44 -8.26 0.12 -6.23
CA VAL A 44 -8.75 -0.76 -7.29
C VAL A 44 -9.29 -2.06 -6.72
N LYS A 45 -10.25 -2.66 -7.44
CA LYS A 45 -10.74 -3.99 -7.11
C LYS A 45 -9.65 -5.04 -7.40
N PRO A 46 -9.44 -6.02 -6.50
CA PRO A 46 -8.53 -7.12 -6.74
C PRO A 46 -8.99 -7.99 -7.93
N GLY A 47 -8.17 -8.07 -8.96
CA GLY A 47 -8.38 -8.87 -10.15
C GLY A 47 -7.06 -9.37 -10.74
N LEU A 48 -7.16 -10.10 -11.85
CA LEU A 48 -5.98 -10.69 -12.51
C LEU A 48 -4.97 -9.60 -12.92
N PHE A 49 -5.47 -8.50 -13.47
CA PHE A 49 -4.66 -7.39 -13.98
C PHE A 49 -4.22 -6.37 -12.91
N THR A 50 -4.86 -6.38 -11.73
CA THR A 50 -4.51 -5.45 -10.62
C THR A 50 -3.62 -6.09 -9.56
N GLY A 51 -3.15 -7.32 -9.78
CA GLY A 51 -2.17 -7.98 -8.90
C GLY A 51 -2.77 -8.83 -7.78
N LYS A 52 -4.02 -9.29 -7.89
CA LYS A 52 -4.69 -10.14 -6.86
C LYS A 52 -3.86 -11.35 -6.42
N TYR A 53 -3.14 -11.99 -7.35
CA TYR A 53 -2.32 -13.17 -7.09
C TYR A 53 -0.82 -12.87 -7.02
N ARG A 54 -0.42 -11.60 -7.15
CA ARG A 54 0.97 -11.21 -6.93
C ARG A 54 1.25 -11.44 -5.46
N ILE A 55 2.23 -12.25 -5.08
CA ILE A 55 2.55 -12.45 -3.66
C ILE A 55 3.59 -11.41 -3.20
N TRP A 56 4.57 -11.10 -4.05
CA TRP A 56 5.61 -10.10 -3.84
C TRP A 56 6.22 -9.64 -5.16
N GLY A 57 6.87 -8.47 -5.15
CA GLY A 57 7.69 -7.95 -6.23
C GLY A 57 6.88 -7.38 -7.38
N THR A 58 7.50 -7.32 -8.56
CA THR A 58 6.87 -6.80 -9.78
C THR A 58 6.47 -7.91 -10.74
N GLY A 59 5.40 -7.67 -11.51
CA GLY A 59 4.88 -8.57 -12.53
C GLY A 59 4.79 -7.97 -13.93
N ASP A 60 4.68 -6.66 -14.00
CA ASP A 60 4.43 -5.86 -15.19
C ASP A 60 5.47 -4.73 -15.34
N PHE A 61 6.53 -4.76 -14.52
CA PHE A 61 7.60 -3.76 -14.43
C PHE A 61 7.15 -2.33 -14.04
N SER A 62 5.87 -2.13 -13.71
CA SER A 62 5.29 -0.83 -13.36
C SER A 62 4.78 -0.78 -11.92
N HIS A 63 4.33 -1.92 -11.38
CA HIS A 63 3.87 -2.06 -10.00
C HIS A 63 4.83 -2.93 -9.19
N TRP A 64 5.17 -2.48 -7.99
CA TRP A 64 5.86 -3.26 -6.98
C TRP A 64 4.93 -3.56 -5.80
N PHE A 65 4.90 -4.81 -5.36
CA PHE A 65 4.10 -5.24 -4.22
C PHE A 65 4.96 -5.75 -3.05
N PRO A 66 4.70 -5.33 -1.80
CA PRO A 66 5.23 -5.97 -0.59
C PRO A 66 4.77 -7.43 -0.50
N LEU A 67 5.34 -8.21 0.42
CA LEU A 67 4.90 -9.58 0.62
C LEU A 67 3.52 -9.62 1.30
N ASP A 68 2.53 -10.24 0.66
CA ASP A 68 1.26 -10.63 1.26
C ASP A 68 0.84 -12.02 0.74
N LEU A 69 0.99 -13.04 1.59
CA LEU A 69 0.62 -14.43 1.25
C LEU A 69 -0.90 -14.60 1.14
N ALA A 70 -1.69 -13.70 1.73
CA ALA A 70 -3.14 -13.75 1.71
C ALA A 70 -3.74 -12.77 0.68
N ARG A 71 -2.94 -12.20 -0.23
CA ARG A 71 -3.38 -11.13 -1.16
C ARG A 71 -4.65 -11.48 -1.94
N SER A 72 -4.80 -12.74 -2.33
CA SER A 72 -5.96 -13.22 -3.09
C SER A 72 -7.30 -13.12 -2.33
N LYS A 73 -7.25 -13.00 -1.01
CA LYS A 73 -8.40 -12.87 -0.11
C LYS A 73 -8.70 -11.42 0.28
N ARG A 74 -7.84 -10.48 -0.10
CA ARG A 74 -8.03 -9.05 0.20
C ARG A 74 -9.13 -8.49 -0.71
N ASP A 75 -9.86 -7.50 -0.23
CA ASP A 75 -11.03 -6.92 -0.89
C ASP A 75 -10.69 -5.67 -1.72
N SER A 76 -9.53 -5.06 -1.48
CA SER A 76 -9.06 -3.82 -2.13
C SER A 76 -7.54 -3.85 -2.31
N ILE A 77 -7.05 -3.22 -3.38
CA ILE A 77 -5.63 -2.95 -3.61
C ILE A 77 -5.45 -1.44 -3.67
N PHE A 78 -4.46 -0.94 -2.92
CA PHE A 78 -4.10 0.47 -2.85
C PHE A 78 -2.86 0.70 -3.69
N ILE A 79 -2.95 1.57 -4.70
CA ILE A 79 -1.85 1.91 -5.59
C ILE A 79 -1.37 3.31 -5.25
N VAL A 80 -0.12 3.41 -4.78
CA VAL A 80 0.51 4.67 -4.39
C VAL A 80 1.23 5.28 -5.58
N HIS A 81 0.76 6.47 -5.98
CA HIS A 81 1.46 7.33 -6.93
C HIS A 81 2.35 8.29 -6.13
N ARG A 82 3.64 8.31 -6.46
CA ARG A 82 4.64 9.10 -5.73
C ARG A 82 5.30 10.10 -6.66
N LYS A 83 5.64 11.25 -6.08
CA LYS A 83 6.28 12.38 -6.77
C LYS A 83 7.53 11.94 -7.53
N GLY A 84 7.50 12.12 -8.86
CA GLY A 84 8.62 11.83 -9.74
C GLY A 84 9.05 10.35 -9.80
N LYS A 85 8.22 9.40 -9.34
CA LYS A 85 8.52 7.96 -9.39
C LYS A 85 7.61 7.26 -10.39
N LYS A 86 8.22 6.60 -11.39
CA LYS A 86 7.50 5.76 -12.36
C LYS A 86 6.99 4.44 -11.76
N MET A 87 7.76 3.86 -10.84
CA MET A 87 7.38 2.61 -10.17
C MET A 87 6.29 2.90 -9.14
N LEU A 88 5.10 2.38 -9.40
CA LEU A 88 3.95 2.41 -8.51
C LEU A 88 4.12 1.36 -7.41
N ILE A 89 3.56 1.63 -6.25
CA ILE A 89 3.57 0.67 -5.14
C ILE A 89 2.14 0.22 -4.88
N GLY A 90 1.87 -1.05 -5.12
CA GLY A 90 0.61 -1.69 -4.78
C GLY A 90 0.70 -2.35 -3.40
N PHE A 91 -0.23 -2.05 -2.50
CA PHE A 91 -0.31 -2.72 -1.19
C PHE A 91 -1.74 -3.10 -0.83
N THR A 92 -1.85 -3.96 0.16
CA THR A 92 -3.10 -4.49 0.71
C THR A 92 -3.08 -4.36 2.21
N VAL A 93 -4.26 -4.39 2.81
CA VAL A 93 -4.49 -4.22 4.25
C VAL A 93 -5.58 -5.19 4.69
N GLU A 94 -5.69 -5.42 5.99
CA GLU A 94 -6.68 -6.35 6.56
C GLU A 94 -8.06 -5.70 6.71
N ASP A 95 -8.12 -4.38 6.90
CA ASP A 95 -9.36 -3.59 6.95
C ASP A 95 -9.29 -2.42 5.95
N SER A 96 -9.86 -2.63 4.76
CA SER A 96 -9.83 -1.62 3.71
C SER A 96 -10.70 -0.40 4.00
N ASN A 97 -11.76 -0.54 4.80
CA ASN A 97 -12.69 0.56 5.08
C ASN A 97 -12.06 1.60 5.99
N THR A 98 -11.36 1.14 7.03
CA THR A 98 -10.60 2.02 7.93
C THR A 98 -9.51 2.77 7.15
N VAL A 99 -8.75 2.07 6.30
CA VAL A 99 -7.65 2.68 5.53
C VAL A 99 -8.17 3.67 4.48
N LYS A 100 -9.26 3.35 3.77
CA LYS A 100 -9.93 4.28 2.85
C LYS A 100 -10.34 5.57 3.58
N SER A 101 -10.93 5.45 4.77
CA SER A 101 -11.36 6.60 5.58
C SER A 101 -10.17 7.46 6.00
N ILE A 102 -9.06 6.85 6.44
CA ILE A 102 -7.84 7.57 6.81
C ILE A 102 -7.25 8.32 5.61
N LEU A 103 -7.13 7.67 4.45
CA LEU A 103 -6.57 8.28 3.24
C LEU A 103 -7.46 9.40 2.70
N LYS A 104 -8.78 9.22 2.78
CA LYS A 104 -9.75 10.27 2.42
C LYS A 104 -9.63 11.49 3.32
N ASN A 105 -9.56 11.30 4.64
CA ASN A 105 -9.39 12.40 5.60
C ASN A 105 -8.06 13.15 5.43
N LYS A 106 -7.05 12.49 4.84
CA LYS A 106 -5.75 13.09 4.51
C LYS A 106 -5.70 13.71 3.11
N ASN A 107 -6.81 13.73 2.37
CA ASN A 107 -6.88 14.17 0.97
C ASN A 107 -5.91 13.44 0.03
N LEU A 108 -5.55 12.19 0.36
CA LEU A 108 -4.67 11.36 -0.46
C LEU A 108 -5.45 10.40 -1.35
N LEU A 109 -6.70 10.10 -1.02
CA LEU A 109 -7.52 9.19 -1.80
C LEU A 109 -8.02 9.88 -3.08
N LYS A 110 -7.70 9.33 -4.25
CA LYS A 110 -8.30 9.77 -5.51
C LYS A 110 -9.73 9.24 -5.57
N ILE A 111 -10.70 10.15 -5.57
CA ILE A 111 -12.14 9.87 -5.71
C ILE A 111 -12.48 9.76 -7.19
#